data_AF-A0A1Y6L682-F1
#
_entry.id   AF-A0A1Y6L682-F1
#
_cell.length_a   1.000
_cell.length_b   1.000
_cell.length_c   1.000
_cell.angle_alpha   90.00
_cell.angle_beta   90.00
_cell.angle_gamma   90.00
#
_symmetry.space_group_name_H-M   'P 1'
#
loop_
_entity.id
_entity.type
_entity.pdbx_description
1 polymer ?
#
loop_
_entity_poly.entity_id
_entity_poly.type
_entity_poly.pdbx_seq_one_letter_code
_entity_poly.pdbx_strand_id
1 'polypeptide(L)'
;MIPPRRKQDFWRLLLILIFLLQAVVFFRNAYQSKDKGEGEGEGEGELIDKVSIIDKTKAKAQGRTISSAYNPSAASNPKARKIIGTKFAVGSMSDRETSYDHLAISNKMRYTQKHGYDMIWSFEKAEGSYPKDWDRLNEMERAIKAKHRGENAYEWIWWTDFDLIVTNSSITLESMVELALEPYSAAERDQIDMIITPDCFPVNSGSLMVRTTPYILEVIKEWWRQKEIPGEEGDPRSLQDCLRDMVATGTMGLDKKSTFVKQWQLNAFPPEIKCHQDHIPWQPGFFVIHFAGAWAHVDEPDPTGLLMRKYAPYAV
;
A
#
# COMPACT_ATOMS: atom_id res chain seq x y z
N MET A 1 7.15 -53.14 12.36
CA MET A 1 7.62 -51.85 12.91
C MET A 1 7.79 -50.87 11.76
N ILE A 2 6.95 -49.84 11.66
CA ILE A 2 7.03 -48.81 10.62
C ILE A 2 8.08 -47.77 11.06
N PRO A 3 9.05 -47.38 10.20
CA PRO A 3 10.12 -46.47 10.58
C PRO A 3 9.58 -45.08 10.99
N PRO A 4 10.21 -44.41 11.97
CA PRO A 4 9.68 -43.19 12.59
C PRO A 4 9.44 -42.02 11.62
N ARG A 5 10.16 -41.95 10.50
CA ARG A 5 9.95 -40.92 9.45
C ARG A 5 8.57 -41.01 8.78
N ARG A 6 8.06 -42.21 8.51
CA ARG A 6 6.75 -42.40 7.84
C ARG A 6 5.55 -41.95 8.69
N LYS A 7 5.68 -41.91 10.02
CA LYS A 7 4.63 -41.38 10.91
C LYS A 7 4.58 -39.86 10.84
N GLN A 8 5.73 -39.19 10.74
CA GLN A 8 5.81 -37.73 10.68
C GLN A 8 5.25 -37.19 9.35
N ASP A 9 5.53 -37.88 8.24
CA ASP A 9 4.97 -37.55 6.92
C ASP A 9 3.45 -37.75 6.87
N PHE A 10 2.93 -38.79 7.55
CA PHE A 10 1.50 -39.03 7.66
C PHE A 10 0.77 -37.90 8.42
N TRP A 11 1.34 -37.43 9.54
CA TRP A 11 0.75 -36.32 10.30
C TRP A 11 0.83 -34.98 9.55
N ARG A 12 1.90 -34.73 8.78
CA ARG A 12 2.01 -33.55 7.91
C ARG A 12 0.97 -33.55 6.78
N LEU A 13 0.79 -34.70 6.11
CA LEU A 13 -0.24 -34.84 5.07
C LEU A 13 -1.65 -34.72 5.64
N LEU A 14 -1.90 -35.26 6.84
CA LEU A 14 -3.19 -35.14 7.52
C LEU A 14 -3.50 -33.68 7.89
N LEU A 15 -2.51 -32.92 8.38
CA LEU A 15 -2.67 -31.50 8.68
C LEU A 15 -2.95 -30.67 7.42
N ILE A 16 -2.21 -30.90 6.33
CA ILE A 16 -2.47 -30.25 5.03
C ILE A 16 -3.90 -30.55 4.55
N LEU A 17 -4.36 -31.80 4.70
CA LEU A 17 -5.72 -32.19 4.32
C LEU A 17 -6.79 -31.47 5.17
N ILE A 18 -6.54 -31.31 6.48
CA ILE A 18 -7.42 -30.58 7.40
C ILE A 18 -7.47 -29.09 7.03
N PHE A 19 -6.33 -28.48 6.71
CA PHE A 19 -6.26 -27.08 6.26
C PHE A 19 -7.00 -26.87 4.93
N LEU A 20 -6.84 -27.78 3.96
CA LEU A 20 -7.57 -27.72 2.70
C LEU A 20 -9.08 -27.88 2.93
N LEU A 21 -9.51 -28.77 3.84
CA LEU A 21 -10.92 -28.93 4.20
C LEU A 21 -11.47 -27.67 4.91
N GLN A 22 -10.71 -27.06 5.81
CA GLN A 22 -11.12 -25.81 6.47
C GLN A 22 -11.21 -24.64 5.49
N ALA A 23 -10.26 -24.53 4.54
CA ALA A 23 -10.32 -23.54 3.47
C ALA A 23 -11.56 -23.75 2.59
N VAL A 24 -11.86 -25.00 2.18
CA VAL A 24 -13.06 -25.31 1.38
C VAL A 24 -14.35 -24.99 2.13
N VAL A 25 -14.43 -25.29 3.43
CA VAL A 25 -15.59 -24.94 4.26
C VAL A 25 -15.73 -23.43 4.43
N PHE A 26 -14.61 -22.72 4.63
CA PHE A 26 -14.60 -21.26 4.70
C PHE A 26 -15.05 -20.61 3.39
N PHE A 27 -14.51 -21.06 2.24
CA PHE A 27 -14.90 -20.58 0.92
C PHE A 27 -16.37 -20.89 0.61
N ARG A 28 -16.86 -22.08 0.96
CA ARG A 28 -18.27 -22.44 0.78
C ARG A 28 -19.19 -21.57 1.63
N ASN A 29 -18.83 -21.27 2.89
CA ASN A 29 -19.63 -20.41 3.76
C ASN A 29 -19.58 -18.95 3.33
N ALA A 30 -18.43 -18.46 2.87
CA ALA A 30 -18.29 -17.12 2.30
C ALA A 30 -19.05 -16.94 0.98
N TYR A 31 -19.11 -18.00 0.15
CA TYR A 31 -19.86 -18.01 -1.11
C TYR A 31 -21.38 -18.10 -0.87
N GLN A 32 -21.83 -18.98 0.03
CA GLN A 32 -23.26 -19.08 0.40
C GLN A 32 -23.79 -17.85 1.14
N SER A 33 -22.91 -17.06 1.77
CA SER A 33 -23.25 -15.75 2.32
C SER A 33 -23.50 -14.69 1.25
N LYS A 34 -22.92 -14.83 0.04
CA LYS A 34 -23.10 -13.89 -1.08
C LYS A 34 -24.34 -14.21 -1.92
N ASP A 35 -24.70 -15.47 -2.10
CA ASP A 35 -25.86 -15.90 -2.90
C ASP A 35 -27.24 -15.64 -2.24
N LYS A 36 -27.29 -14.99 -1.07
CA LYS A 36 -28.55 -14.57 -0.42
C LYS A 36 -28.90 -13.09 -0.61
N GLY A 37 -28.13 -12.34 -1.40
CA GLY A 37 -28.47 -11.00 -1.86
C GLY A 37 -28.61 -10.98 -3.38
N GLU A 38 -29.82 -10.71 -3.84
CA GLU A 38 -30.33 -10.77 -5.22
C GLU A 38 -29.46 -10.13 -6.33
N GLY A 39 -29.57 -10.68 -7.54
CA GLY A 39 -29.68 -9.88 -8.77
C GLY A 39 -28.60 -10.08 -9.84
N GLU A 40 -28.89 -10.93 -10.83
CA GLU A 40 -28.15 -11.02 -12.10
C GLU A 40 -28.33 -9.73 -12.95
N GLY A 41 -27.28 -9.31 -13.67
CA GLY A 41 -27.44 -8.56 -14.92
C GLY A 41 -26.52 -7.34 -15.14
N GLU A 42 -25.57 -7.50 -16.07
CA GLU A 42 -25.04 -6.49 -17.01
C GLU A 42 -24.44 -5.19 -16.45
N GLY A 43 -23.10 -5.05 -16.42
CA GLY A 43 -22.47 -3.78 -16.03
C GLY A 43 -20.98 -3.57 -16.32
N GLU A 44 -20.30 -4.43 -17.08
CA GLU A 44 -18.84 -4.29 -17.27
C GLU A 44 -18.42 -3.27 -18.36
N GLY A 45 -19.35 -2.88 -19.25
CA GLY A 45 -19.07 -1.91 -20.32
C GLY A 45 -19.23 -0.43 -19.93
N GLU A 46 -19.88 -0.12 -18.81
CA GLU A 46 -20.28 1.27 -18.48
C GLU A 46 -19.30 2.00 -17.55
N LEU A 47 -18.42 1.26 -16.85
CA LEU A 47 -17.46 1.84 -15.89
C LEU A 47 -16.28 2.54 -16.59
N ILE A 48 -15.86 2.03 -17.75
CA ILE A 48 -14.72 2.56 -18.52
C ILE A 48 -15.07 3.92 -19.15
N ASP A 49 -16.34 4.11 -19.56
CA ASP A 49 -16.79 5.37 -20.17
C ASP A 49 -17.00 6.50 -19.15
N LYS A 50 -17.43 6.19 -17.92
CA LYS A 50 -17.69 7.21 -16.87
C LYS A 50 -16.43 7.92 -16.38
N VAL A 51 -15.26 7.24 -16.42
CA VAL A 51 -13.97 7.85 -16.07
C VAL A 51 -13.53 8.88 -17.13
N SER A 52 -13.89 8.67 -18.40
CA SER A 52 -13.46 9.55 -19.51
C SER A 52 -14.22 10.89 -19.61
N ILE A 53 -15.44 10.95 -19.07
CA ILE A 53 -16.35 12.10 -19.25
C ILE A 53 -16.12 13.20 -18.20
N ILE A 54 -15.61 12.85 -17.02
CA ILE A 54 -15.35 13.81 -15.93
C ILE A 54 -14.19 14.76 -16.27
N ASP A 55 -13.24 14.30 -17.09
CA ASP A 55 -11.94 14.97 -17.30
C ASP A 55 -11.97 16.14 -18.31
N LYS A 56 -13.05 16.31 -19.08
CA LYS A 56 -13.13 17.33 -20.14
C LYS A 56 -13.63 18.71 -19.69
N THR A 57 -14.09 18.88 -18.45
CA THR A 57 -14.81 20.11 -18.05
C THR A 57 -14.03 21.13 -17.21
N LYS A 58 -12.78 20.87 -16.80
CA LYS A 58 -12.00 21.84 -16.01
C LYS A 58 -10.54 21.98 -16.41
N ALA A 59 -10.29 22.54 -17.58
CA ALA A 59 -8.99 23.13 -17.90
C ALA A 59 -9.17 24.43 -18.70
N LYS A 60 -9.29 25.56 -17.98
CA LYS A 60 -9.07 26.88 -18.58
C LYS A 60 -8.70 27.91 -17.53
N ALA A 61 -7.68 28.71 -17.86
CA ALA A 61 -7.14 29.88 -17.16
C ALA A 61 -6.32 29.56 -15.89
N GLN A 62 -5.14 30.14 -15.63
CA GLN A 62 -4.53 31.38 -16.12
C GLN A 62 -3.03 31.37 -15.74
N GLY A 63 -2.17 31.83 -16.64
CA GLY A 63 -0.77 32.09 -16.33
C GLY A 63 -0.60 33.27 -15.39
N ARG A 64 0.45 33.24 -14.56
CA ARG A 64 0.91 34.44 -13.85
C ARG A 64 2.42 34.42 -13.59
N THR A 65 3.00 35.54 -13.96
CA THR A 65 4.40 35.97 -13.91
C THR A 65 4.93 36.01 -12.47
N ILE A 66 6.19 35.59 -12.30
CA ILE A 66 6.93 35.68 -11.03
C ILE A 66 7.36 37.14 -10.82
N SER A 67 6.86 37.78 -9.77
CA SER A 67 7.37 39.06 -9.27
C SER A 67 7.98 38.88 -7.88
N SER A 68 9.23 39.31 -7.79
CA SER A 68 10.08 39.45 -6.61
C SER A 68 9.50 40.42 -5.55
N ALA A 69 9.96 40.21 -4.31
CA ALA A 69 10.03 41.10 -3.14
C ALA A 69 9.07 40.77 -1.97
N TYR A 70 9.58 40.01 -0.99
CA TYR A 70 8.97 39.90 0.35
C TYR A 70 9.73 40.81 1.32
N ASN A 71 8.99 41.64 2.05
CA ASN A 71 9.47 42.62 3.03
C ASN A 71 8.87 42.24 4.40
N PRO A 72 9.65 41.94 5.45
CA PRO A 72 9.11 41.38 6.69
C PRO A 72 8.84 42.49 7.71
N SER A 73 7.60 42.96 7.81
CA SER A 73 7.10 43.66 9.00
C SER A 73 5.57 43.78 8.96
N ALA A 74 4.89 42.86 9.63
CA ALA A 74 3.60 43.11 10.30
C ALA A 74 3.23 41.87 11.12
N ALA A 75 3.22 42.05 12.44
CA ALA A 75 2.85 41.03 13.41
C ALA A 75 1.32 40.86 13.55
N SER A 76 0.95 39.63 13.93
CA SER A 76 -0.21 39.20 14.73
C SER A 76 -1.65 39.46 14.25
N ASN A 77 -2.33 38.37 13.87
CA ASN A 77 -3.78 38.20 14.04
C ASN A 77 -4.09 36.70 14.27
N PRO A 78 -4.73 36.26 15.37
CA PRO A 78 -4.97 34.83 15.67
C PRO A 78 -6.22 34.30 14.96
N LYS A 79 -6.35 34.56 13.65
CA LYS A 79 -7.42 34.01 12.82
C LYS A 79 -6.86 32.83 12.03
N ALA A 80 -7.42 31.65 12.27
CA ALA A 80 -7.29 30.40 11.51
C ALA A 80 -5.92 30.26 10.82
N ARG A 81 -4.96 29.57 11.47
CA ARG A 81 -3.77 29.08 10.77
C ARG A 81 -4.26 28.36 9.52
N LYS A 82 -4.07 28.98 8.35
CA LYS A 82 -4.26 28.34 7.06
C LYS A 82 -3.37 27.11 7.12
N ILE A 83 -3.94 25.91 7.18
CA ILE A 83 -3.12 24.70 7.19
C ILE A 83 -2.45 24.67 5.81
N ILE A 84 -1.17 25.06 5.78
CA ILE A 84 -0.33 24.97 4.61
C ILE A 84 0.20 23.55 4.63
N GLY A 85 -0.35 22.69 3.80
CA GLY A 85 0.08 21.31 3.69
C GLY A 85 -0.81 20.55 2.71
N THR A 86 -0.20 19.57 2.06
CA THR A 86 -0.88 18.67 1.12
C THR A 86 -1.76 17.70 1.92
N LYS A 87 -2.86 17.20 1.33
CA LYS A 87 -3.69 16.17 2.01
C LYS A 87 -3.06 14.78 1.94
N PHE A 88 -2.05 14.60 1.10
CA PHE A 88 -1.44 13.31 0.85
C PHE A 88 0.07 13.43 0.88
N ALA A 89 0.72 12.48 1.53
CA ALA A 89 2.15 12.26 1.42
C ALA A 89 2.42 10.88 0.80
N VAL A 90 3.53 10.77 0.08
CA VAL A 90 4.06 9.50 -0.43
C VAL A 90 5.32 9.16 0.34
N GLY A 91 5.37 7.97 0.93
CA GLY A 91 6.50 7.44 1.69
C GLY A 91 7.26 6.38 0.90
N SER A 92 8.59 6.40 0.97
CA SER A 92 9.45 5.30 0.53
C SER A 92 10.80 5.34 1.26
N MET A 93 11.63 4.31 1.07
CA MET A 93 12.91 4.20 1.75
C MET A 93 13.91 3.33 0.99
N SER A 94 15.19 3.57 1.24
CA SER A 94 16.31 2.80 0.67
C SER A 94 17.54 3.04 1.54
N ASP A 95 18.26 2.01 1.95
CA ASP A 95 19.48 2.14 2.77
C ASP A 95 20.76 1.68 2.08
N ARG A 96 20.66 1.37 0.78
CA ARG A 96 21.75 0.90 -0.06
C ARG A 96 21.56 1.37 -1.49
N GLU A 97 22.68 1.55 -2.16
CA GLU A 97 22.69 1.84 -3.59
C GLU A 97 22.22 0.63 -4.40
N THR A 98 21.39 0.87 -5.40
CA THR A 98 20.93 -0.15 -6.35
C THR A 98 21.05 0.33 -7.79
N SER A 99 20.98 -0.60 -8.74
CA SER A 99 21.04 -0.28 -10.17
C SER A 99 19.81 0.50 -10.69
N TYR A 100 18.80 0.69 -9.85
CA TYR A 100 17.50 1.28 -10.21
C TYR A 100 17.11 2.48 -9.34
N ASP A 101 18.02 3.01 -8.52
CA ASP A 101 17.75 4.14 -7.62
C ASP A 101 17.21 5.36 -8.34
N HIS A 102 17.88 5.77 -9.41
CA HIS A 102 17.48 6.92 -10.19
C HIS A 102 16.06 6.77 -10.74
N LEU A 103 15.69 5.57 -11.20
CA LEU A 103 14.34 5.33 -11.72
C LEU A 103 13.31 5.42 -10.60
N ALA A 104 13.51 4.68 -9.49
CA ALA A 104 12.59 4.66 -8.36
C ALA A 104 12.38 6.05 -7.75
N ILE A 105 13.47 6.77 -7.47
CA ILE A 105 13.43 8.11 -6.87
C ILE A 105 12.79 9.11 -7.84
N SER A 106 13.31 9.19 -9.07
CA SER A 106 12.83 10.21 -10.01
C SER A 106 11.36 10.01 -10.42
N ASN A 107 10.89 8.76 -10.52
CA ASN A 107 9.50 8.45 -10.82
C ASN A 107 8.57 8.89 -9.69
N LYS A 108 8.84 8.51 -8.43
CA LYS A 108 8.02 8.93 -7.29
C LYS A 108 8.04 10.45 -7.10
N MET A 109 9.20 11.09 -7.27
CA MET A 109 9.35 12.56 -7.19
C MET A 109 8.56 13.29 -8.29
N ARG A 110 8.53 12.78 -9.53
CA ARG A 110 7.71 13.36 -10.61
C ARG A 110 6.22 13.24 -10.30
N TYR A 111 5.79 12.08 -9.81
CA TYR A 111 4.39 11.86 -9.44
C TYR A 111 3.93 12.81 -8.32
N THR A 112 4.72 12.92 -7.23
CA THR A 112 4.40 13.83 -6.13
C THR A 112 4.41 15.28 -6.56
N GLN A 113 5.39 15.70 -7.38
CA GLN A 113 5.45 17.05 -7.94
C GLN A 113 4.24 17.37 -8.83
N LYS A 114 3.81 16.42 -9.67
CA LYS A 114 2.67 16.59 -10.59
C LYS A 114 1.38 16.91 -9.84
N HIS A 115 1.15 16.24 -8.72
CA HIS A 115 -0.11 16.34 -7.97
C HIS A 115 -0.04 17.24 -6.74
N GLY A 116 1.14 17.79 -6.46
CA GLY A 116 1.36 18.60 -5.26
C GLY A 116 1.20 17.78 -3.99
N TYR A 117 1.76 16.57 -3.97
CA TYR A 117 1.92 15.75 -2.76
C TYR A 117 3.31 15.95 -2.17
N ASP A 118 3.46 15.72 -0.87
CA ASP A 118 4.78 15.72 -0.24
C ASP A 118 5.44 14.33 -0.35
N MET A 119 6.76 14.31 -0.51
CA MET A 119 7.55 13.08 -0.51
C MET A 119 8.26 12.92 0.84
N ILE A 120 8.08 11.77 1.49
CA ILE A 120 8.79 11.33 2.67
C ILE A 120 9.77 10.25 2.22
N TRP A 121 11.07 10.54 2.24
CA TRP A 121 12.11 9.58 1.89
C TRP A 121 13.04 9.30 3.06
N SER A 122 13.22 8.02 3.39
CA SER A 122 14.13 7.58 4.47
C SER A 122 15.35 6.86 3.90
N PHE A 123 16.52 7.52 3.95
CA PHE A 123 17.77 6.96 3.45
C PHE A 123 18.57 6.22 4.53
N GLU A 124 18.56 6.74 5.76
CA GLU A 124 19.37 6.18 6.85
C GLU A 124 18.61 5.10 7.59
N LYS A 125 19.22 3.92 7.78
CA LYS A 125 18.65 2.88 8.63
C LYS A 125 18.73 3.32 10.09
N ALA A 126 17.61 3.30 10.81
CA ALA A 126 17.62 3.58 12.23
C ALA A 126 18.39 2.50 13.03
N GLU A 127 18.90 2.91 14.19
CA GLU A 127 19.53 1.99 15.13
C GLU A 127 18.52 0.94 15.62
N GLY A 128 18.95 -0.33 15.64
CA GLY A 128 18.13 -1.45 16.08
C GLY A 128 18.40 -2.75 15.32
N SER A 129 18.04 -3.86 15.96
CA SER A 129 18.14 -5.22 15.44
C SER A 129 16.93 -5.60 14.57
N TYR A 130 16.66 -4.80 13.53
CA TYR A 130 15.59 -5.05 12.56
C TYR A 130 15.98 -4.64 11.14
N PRO A 131 15.39 -5.25 10.11
CA PRO A 131 15.57 -4.83 8.72
C PRO A 131 15.10 -3.39 8.48
N LYS A 132 15.71 -2.69 7.51
CA LYS A 132 15.33 -1.32 7.10
C LYS A 132 13.83 -1.15 6.87
N ASP A 133 13.17 -2.22 6.43
CA ASP A 133 11.73 -2.24 6.18
C ASP A 133 10.87 -1.68 7.33
N TRP A 134 11.29 -1.89 8.56
CA TRP A 134 10.57 -1.43 9.74
C TRP A 134 10.63 0.09 9.96
N ASP A 135 11.59 0.79 9.35
CA ASP A 135 11.70 2.25 9.49
C ASP A 135 10.50 2.99 8.92
N ARG A 136 9.72 2.36 8.04
CA ARG A 136 8.45 2.94 7.57
C ARG A 136 7.52 3.30 8.71
N LEU A 137 7.50 2.50 9.77
CA LEU A 137 6.67 2.76 10.95
C LEU A 137 7.13 4.04 11.66
N ASN A 138 8.44 4.24 11.79
CA ASN A 138 9.03 5.43 12.40
C ASN A 138 8.68 6.69 11.60
N GLU A 139 8.80 6.64 10.27
CA GLU A 139 8.47 7.78 9.41
C GLU A 139 6.98 8.11 9.39
N MET A 140 6.12 7.08 9.31
CA MET A 140 4.67 7.27 9.41
C MET A 140 4.28 7.86 10.77
N GLU A 141 4.85 7.35 11.87
CA GLU A 141 4.61 7.87 13.22
C GLU A 141 5.00 9.35 13.33
N ARG A 142 6.18 9.74 12.81
CA ARG A 142 6.63 11.14 12.79
C ARG A 142 5.67 12.03 12.01
N ALA A 143 5.26 11.60 10.81
CA ALA A 143 4.34 12.34 9.95
C ALA A 143 2.96 12.54 10.59
N ILE A 144 2.41 11.49 11.23
CA ILE A 144 1.13 11.55 11.95
C ILE A 144 1.23 12.44 13.18
N LYS A 145 2.31 12.35 13.96
CA LYS A 145 2.53 13.25 15.11
C LYS A 145 2.67 14.70 14.67
N ALA A 146 3.37 14.97 13.57
CA ALA A 146 3.50 16.31 13.00
C ALA A 146 2.13 16.89 12.56
N LYS A 147 1.25 16.08 11.98
CA LYS A 147 -0.14 16.47 11.71
C LYS A 147 -0.86 16.92 12.98
N HIS A 148 -0.78 16.12 14.05
CA HIS A 148 -1.45 16.44 15.31
C HIS A 148 -0.86 17.65 16.04
N ARG A 149 0.39 18.04 15.73
CA ARG A 149 0.99 19.32 16.15
C ARG A 149 0.64 20.50 15.24
N GLY A 150 -0.07 20.26 14.13
CA GLY A 150 -0.42 21.28 13.14
C GLY A 150 0.75 21.70 12.24
N GLU A 151 1.74 20.83 12.07
CA GLU A 151 2.94 21.07 11.23
C GLU A 151 2.76 20.60 9.79
N ASN A 152 1.79 19.70 9.53
CA ASN A 152 1.36 19.30 8.20
C ASN A 152 -0.17 19.08 8.17
N ALA A 153 -0.70 18.80 6.98
CA ALA A 153 -2.12 18.62 6.72
C ALA A 153 -2.50 17.22 6.23
N TYR A 154 -1.57 16.25 6.33
CA TYR A 154 -1.78 14.94 5.72
C TYR A 154 -3.07 14.32 6.25
N GLU A 155 -3.89 13.81 5.35
CA GLU A 155 -5.06 12.98 5.66
C GLU A 155 -4.67 11.52 5.49
N TRP A 156 -3.95 11.22 4.41
CA TRP A 156 -3.43 9.90 4.07
C TRP A 156 -1.94 9.95 3.78
N ILE A 157 -1.25 8.88 4.16
CA ILE A 157 0.13 8.60 3.73
C ILE A 157 0.06 7.33 2.89
N TRP A 158 0.47 7.42 1.63
CA TRP A 158 0.70 6.25 0.79
C TRP A 158 2.15 5.79 0.95
N TRP A 159 2.35 4.68 1.66
CA TRP A 159 3.66 4.08 1.77
C TRP A 159 3.90 3.09 0.63
N THR A 160 5.08 3.19 0.02
CA THR A 160 5.49 2.35 -1.12
C THR A 160 6.87 1.75 -0.89
N ASP A 161 7.04 0.51 -1.31
CA ASP A 161 8.33 -0.12 -1.44
C ASP A 161 9.18 0.60 -2.49
N PHE A 162 10.49 0.42 -2.34
CA PHE A 162 11.45 1.11 -3.17
C PHE A 162 11.33 0.68 -4.64
N ASP A 163 11.11 -0.61 -4.85
CA ASP A 163 10.94 -1.30 -6.13
C ASP A 163 9.50 -1.30 -6.63
N LEU A 164 8.75 -0.24 -6.31
CA LEU A 164 7.47 0.10 -6.93
C LEU A 164 7.63 1.36 -7.78
N ILE A 165 7.07 1.39 -8.98
CA ILE A 165 7.03 2.60 -9.82
C ILE A 165 5.60 2.91 -10.27
N VAL A 166 5.29 4.20 -10.37
CA VAL A 166 4.05 4.73 -10.91
C VAL A 166 4.08 4.64 -12.43
N THR A 167 3.12 3.92 -13.01
CA THR A 167 2.98 3.71 -14.46
C THR A 167 1.81 4.46 -15.09
N ASN A 168 0.89 5.00 -14.28
CA ASN A 168 -0.17 5.89 -14.74
C ASN A 168 -0.36 7.06 -13.77
N SER A 169 0.30 8.19 -14.07
CA SER A 169 0.24 9.40 -13.24
C SER A 169 -1.05 10.19 -13.41
N SER A 170 -2.01 9.76 -14.22
CA SER A 170 -3.36 10.36 -14.25
C SER A 170 -4.23 9.89 -13.09
N ILE A 171 -3.88 8.75 -12.47
CA ILE A 171 -4.54 8.25 -11.25
C ILE A 171 -4.01 9.03 -10.05
N THR A 172 -4.91 9.64 -9.28
CA THR A 172 -4.59 10.43 -8.08
C THR A 172 -4.79 9.62 -6.81
N LEU A 173 -4.12 9.99 -5.73
CA LEU A 173 -4.34 9.36 -4.43
C LEU A 173 -5.76 9.60 -3.89
N GLU A 174 -6.36 10.75 -4.21
CA GLU A 174 -7.77 11.02 -3.97
C GLU A 174 -8.66 9.97 -4.63
N SER A 175 -8.42 9.68 -5.91
CA SER A 175 -9.24 8.70 -6.66
C SER A 175 -9.06 7.28 -6.12
N MET A 176 -7.88 6.93 -5.61
CA MET A 176 -7.64 5.62 -4.98
C MET A 176 -8.31 5.49 -3.62
N VAL A 177 -8.32 6.55 -2.81
CA VAL A 177 -9.10 6.57 -1.57
C VAL A 177 -10.60 6.49 -1.87
N GLU A 178 -11.10 7.21 -2.87
CA GLU A 178 -12.51 7.11 -3.26
C GLU A 178 -12.87 5.71 -3.71
N LEU A 179 -12.05 5.10 -4.59
CA LEU A 179 -12.23 3.73 -5.05
C LEU A 179 -12.27 2.72 -3.89
N ALA A 180 -11.35 2.85 -2.94
CA ALA A 180 -11.28 1.95 -1.78
C ALA A 180 -12.48 2.10 -0.84
N LEU A 181 -13.07 3.29 -0.78
CA LEU A 181 -14.16 3.64 0.13
C LEU A 181 -15.56 3.58 -0.50
N GLU A 182 -15.64 3.39 -1.82
CA GLU A 182 -16.91 3.30 -2.57
C GLU A 182 -17.90 2.25 -2.03
N PRO A 183 -17.45 1.07 -1.56
CA PRO A 183 -18.38 0.08 -1.00
C PRO A 183 -18.99 0.43 0.36
N TYR A 184 -18.55 1.51 1.01
CA TYR A 184 -18.91 1.84 2.40
C TYR A 184 -19.87 3.03 2.48
N SER A 185 -20.80 2.98 3.44
CA SER A 185 -21.63 4.14 3.76
C SER A 185 -20.80 5.30 4.32
N ALA A 186 -21.32 6.52 4.27
CA ALA A 186 -20.61 7.70 4.80
C ALA A 186 -20.14 7.53 6.26
N ALA A 187 -20.94 6.88 7.11
CA ALA A 187 -20.58 6.63 8.50
C ALA A 187 -19.45 5.59 8.65
N GLU A 188 -19.38 4.61 7.76
CA GLU A 188 -18.34 3.56 7.76
C GLU A 188 -17.03 4.07 7.15
N ARG A 189 -17.10 4.95 6.15
CA ARG A 189 -15.92 5.55 5.50
C ARG A 189 -14.99 6.25 6.49
N ASP A 190 -15.55 6.91 7.50
CA ASP A 190 -14.80 7.59 8.56
C ASP A 190 -14.12 6.62 9.55
N GLN A 191 -14.48 5.34 9.53
CA GLN A 191 -13.90 4.31 10.38
C GLN A 191 -12.74 3.55 9.73
N ILE A 192 -12.55 3.70 8.41
CA ILE A 192 -11.46 3.07 7.67
C ILE A 192 -10.20 3.92 7.82
N ASP A 193 -9.18 3.31 8.39
CA ASP A 193 -7.87 3.90 8.68
C ASP A 193 -6.74 3.27 7.83
N MET A 194 -6.98 2.15 7.15
CA MET A 194 -5.99 1.51 6.25
C MET A 194 -6.60 1.05 4.94
N ILE A 195 -5.86 1.25 3.84
CA ILE A 195 -6.13 0.64 2.53
C ILE A 195 -4.93 -0.24 2.20
N ILE A 196 -5.20 -1.53 2.03
CA ILE A 196 -4.18 -2.56 1.80
C ILE A 196 -4.52 -3.36 0.54
N THR A 197 -3.55 -4.14 0.07
CA THR A 197 -3.74 -5.06 -1.05
C THR A 197 -3.39 -6.48 -0.63
N PRO A 198 -4.05 -7.51 -1.18
CA PRO A 198 -3.50 -8.85 -1.17
C PRO A 198 -2.46 -8.97 -2.29
N ASP A 199 -1.70 -10.06 -2.25
CA ASP A 199 -1.00 -10.61 -3.41
C ASP A 199 -1.37 -12.10 -3.52
N CYS A 200 -0.42 -13.00 -3.75
CA CYS A 200 -0.65 -14.44 -3.58
C CYS A 200 -0.71 -14.86 -2.08
N PHE A 201 -0.44 -13.93 -1.17
CA PHE A 201 -0.69 -13.99 0.26
C PHE A 201 -1.84 -13.04 0.64
N PRO A 202 -2.44 -13.21 1.84
CA PRO A 202 -3.58 -12.39 2.26
C PRO A 202 -3.31 -10.88 2.35
N VAL A 203 -2.05 -10.47 2.57
CA VAL A 203 -1.65 -9.06 2.69
C VAL A 203 -0.28 -8.87 2.04
N ASN A 204 -0.17 -7.82 1.23
CA ASN A 204 1.08 -7.22 0.83
C ASN A 204 1.19 -5.81 1.43
N SER A 205 2.30 -5.52 2.12
CA SER A 205 2.52 -4.21 2.75
C SER A 205 3.41 -3.27 1.95
N GLY A 206 3.78 -3.66 0.73
CA GLY A 206 4.66 -2.87 -0.12
C GLY A 206 3.98 -1.75 -0.90
N SER A 207 2.65 -1.71 -0.87
CA SER A 207 1.87 -0.54 -1.26
C SER A 207 0.62 -0.49 -0.41
N LEU A 208 0.60 0.45 0.55
CA LEU A 208 -0.51 0.61 1.49
C LEU A 208 -0.73 2.09 1.80
N MET A 209 -1.97 2.45 2.12
CA MET A 209 -2.30 3.79 2.59
C MET A 209 -2.73 3.74 4.05
N VAL A 210 -2.19 4.63 4.88
CA VAL A 210 -2.64 4.82 6.27
C VAL A 210 -3.26 6.20 6.44
N ARG A 211 -4.40 6.24 7.14
CA ARG A 211 -5.01 7.48 7.57
C ARG A 211 -4.24 8.01 8.77
N THR A 212 -4.06 9.31 8.81
CA THR A 212 -3.26 9.98 9.85
C THR A 212 -4.11 10.31 11.07
N THR A 213 -4.53 9.26 11.78
CA THR A 213 -5.36 9.32 12.99
C THR A 213 -4.57 8.91 14.23
N PRO A 214 -5.04 9.31 15.44
CA PRO A 214 -4.43 8.80 16.68
C PRO A 214 -4.54 7.28 16.82
N TYR A 215 -5.55 6.66 16.20
CA TYR A 215 -5.69 5.19 16.17
C TYR A 215 -4.49 4.53 15.50
N ILE A 216 -4.04 5.03 14.34
CA ILE A 216 -2.88 4.47 13.66
C ILE A 216 -1.59 4.61 14.48
N LEU A 217 -1.45 5.62 15.35
CA LEU A 217 -0.32 5.67 16.29
C LEU A 217 -0.31 4.49 17.26
N GLU A 218 -1.49 4.07 17.74
CA GLU A 218 -1.60 2.89 18.59
C GLU A 218 -1.39 1.58 17.80
N VAL A 219 -1.86 1.52 16.55
CA VAL A 219 -1.58 0.39 15.64
C VAL A 219 -0.09 0.25 15.39
N ILE A 220 0.64 1.34 15.13
CA ILE A 220 2.10 1.32 14.93
C ILE A 220 2.81 0.78 16.17
N LYS A 221 2.40 1.19 17.38
CA LYS A 221 2.98 0.65 18.63
C LYS A 221 2.74 -0.84 18.76
N GLU A 222 1.53 -1.32 18.45
CA GLU A 222 1.23 -2.74 18.50
C GLU A 222 1.98 -3.50 17.41
N TRP A 223 2.14 -2.93 16.21
CA TRP A 223 2.90 -3.53 15.13
C TRP A 223 4.37 -3.76 15.53
N TRP A 224 4.98 -2.81 16.24
CA TRP A 224 6.28 -3.00 16.87
C TRP A 224 6.27 -4.10 17.95
N ARG A 225 5.21 -4.23 18.75
CA ARG A 225 5.09 -5.33 19.73
C ARG A 225 4.96 -6.69 19.05
N GLN A 226 4.25 -6.78 17.93
CA GLN A 226 4.07 -8.01 17.16
C GLN A 226 5.40 -8.58 16.65
N LYS A 227 6.39 -7.71 16.39
CA LYS A 227 7.76 -8.12 16.04
C LYS A 227 8.42 -9.00 17.08
N GLU A 228 8.16 -8.72 18.36
CA GLU A 228 8.79 -9.40 19.49
C GLU A 228 8.17 -10.78 19.76
N ILE A 229 7.04 -11.09 19.09
CA ILE A 229 6.43 -12.41 19.11
C ILE A 229 7.18 -13.28 18.10
N PRO A 230 7.81 -14.39 18.50
CA PRO A 230 8.51 -15.27 17.56
C PRO A 230 7.57 -15.87 16.51
N GLY A 231 8.10 -16.12 15.31
CA GLY A 231 7.43 -16.92 14.29
C GLY A 231 7.25 -18.38 14.73
N GLU A 232 6.57 -19.18 13.89
CA GLU A 232 6.30 -20.59 14.19
C GLU A 232 7.58 -21.41 14.41
N GLU A 233 8.66 -21.07 13.70
CA GLU A 233 9.96 -21.73 13.81
C GLU A 233 10.91 -21.01 14.80
N GLY A 234 10.40 -20.02 15.53
CA GLY A 234 11.20 -19.17 16.43
C GLY A 234 12.00 -18.08 15.72
N ASP A 235 11.76 -17.89 14.42
CA ASP A 235 12.39 -16.89 13.57
C ASP A 235 11.80 -15.49 13.76
N PRO A 236 12.57 -14.42 13.46
CA PRO A 236 12.04 -13.06 13.46
C PRO A 236 10.98 -12.88 12.38
N ARG A 237 9.81 -12.35 12.77
CA ARG A 237 8.71 -12.07 11.82
C ARG A 237 9.00 -10.85 10.96
N SER A 238 8.58 -10.88 9.70
CA SER A 238 8.62 -9.71 8.83
C SER A 238 7.54 -8.69 9.22
N LEU A 239 7.72 -7.43 8.82
CA LEU A 239 6.72 -6.38 9.04
C LEU A 239 5.39 -6.74 8.36
N GLN A 240 5.44 -7.32 7.16
CA GLN A 240 4.27 -7.80 6.42
C GLN A 240 3.54 -8.92 7.17
N ASP A 241 4.26 -9.91 7.69
CA ASP A 241 3.67 -11.02 8.45
C ASP A 241 2.96 -10.54 9.71
N CYS A 242 3.58 -9.58 10.43
CA CYS A 242 2.94 -8.97 11.57
C CYS A 242 1.63 -8.26 11.19
N LEU A 243 1.61 -7.50 10.09
CA LEU A 243 0.38 -6.84 9.62
C LEU A 243 -0.69 -7.84 9.21
N ARG A 244 -0.30 -8.86 8.43
CA ARG A 244 -1.18 -9.94 8.00
C ARG A 244 -1.89 -10.56 9.20
N ASP A 245 -1.13 -10.91 10.24
CA ASP A 245 -1.69 -11.59 11.40
C ASP A 245 -2.52 -10.63 12.27
N MET A 246 -2.14 -9.36 12.38
CA MET A 246 -2.97 -8.34 13.04
C MET A 246 -4.33 -8.20 12.36
N VAL A 247 -4.36 -8.12 11.02
CA VAL A 247 -5.61 -8.08 10.25
C VAL A 247 -6.39 -9.38 10.41
N ALA A 248 -5.74 -10.54 10.25
CA ALA A 248 -6.39 -11.85 10.31
C ALA A 248 -7.02 -12.15 11.68
N THR A 249 -6.40 -11.68 12.76
CA THR A 249 -6.87 -11.89 14.14
C THR A 249 -7.78 -10.77 14.66
N GLY A 250 -7.97 -9.69 13.89
CA GLY A 250 -8.68 -8.51 14.35
C GLY A 250 -7.99 -7.83 15.53
N THR A 251 -6.66 -7.95 15.62
CA THR A 251 -5.85 -7.24 16.63
C THR A 251 -6.14 -5.75 16.52
N MET A 252 -6.54 -5.12 17.63
CA MET A 252 -6.99 -3.71 17.67
C MET A 252 -8.21 -3.39 16.78
N GLY A 253 -9.01 -4.39 16.40
CA GLY A 253 -10.12 -4.24 15.46
C GLY A 253 -9.67 -3.87 14.04
N LEU A 254 -8.43 -4.18 13.68
CA LEU A 254 -7.83 -3.77 12.41
C LEU A 254 -8.55 -4.38 11.19
N ASP A 255 -9.18 -5.54 11.36
CA ASP A 255 -10.06 -6.19 10.37
C ASP A 255 -11.23 -5.29 9.95
N LYS A 256 -11.75 -4.47 10.88
CA LYS A 256 -12.89 -3.56 10.65
C LYS A 256 -12.47 -2.15 10.25
N LYS A 257 -11.21 -1.81 10.50
CA LYS A 257 -10.62 -0.50 10.21
C LYS A 257 -9.73 -0.51 8.96
N SER A 258 -9.65 -1.64 8.28
CA SER A 258 -8.92 -1.79 7.02
C SER A 258 -9.89 -2.15 5.90
N THR A 259 -9.56 -1.70 4.70
CA THR A 259 -10.19 -2.17 3.47
C THR A 259 -9.16 -2.69 2.48
N PHE A 260 -9.59 -3.58 1.59
CA PHE A 260 -8.76 -4.18 0.57
C PHE A 260 -9.18 -3.69 -0.81
N VAL A 261 -8.23 -3.12 -1.54
CA VAL A 261 -8.35 -2.93 -2.99
C VAL A 261 -7.70 -4.11 -3.71
N LYS A 262 -8.05 -4.30 -4.98
CA LYS A 262 -7.45 -5.36 -5.78
C LYS A 262 -5.95 -5.11 -5.94
N GLN A 263 -5.17 -6.19 -5.98
CA GLN A 263 -3.72 -6.12 -6.16
C GLN A 263 -3.37 -5.24 -7.37
N TRP A 264 -4.03 -5.44 -8.51
CA TRP A 264 -3.76 -4.69 -9.73
C TRP A 264 -4.14 -3.19 -9.68
N GLN A 265 -4.92 -2.75 -8.69
CA GLN A 265 -5.32 -1.34 -8.52
C GLN A 265 -4.23 -0.49 -7.85
N LEU A 266 -3.54 -1.04 -6.84
CA LEU A 266 -2.59 -0.29 -6.02
C LEU A 266 -1.23 -0.98 -5.86
N ASN A 267 -1.05 -2.20 -6.39
CA ASN A 267 0.10 -3.04 -6.11
C ASN A 267 0.38 -4.10 -7.20
N ALA A 268 0.16 -3.78 -8.47
CA ALA A 268 0.19 -4.76 -9.55
C ALA A 268 1.59 -5.35 -9.77
N PHE A 269 1.69 -6.67 -9.97
CA PHE A 269 2.96 -7.34 -10.24
C PHE A 269 3.17 -7.57 -11.74
N PRO A 270 4.41 -7.50 -12.25
CA PRO A 270 4.70 -7.84 -13.63
C PRO A 270 4.36 -9.31 -13.93
N PRO A 271 4.08 -9.68 -15.19
CA PRO A 271 3.90 -11.08 -15.63
C PRO A 271 4.99 -12.05 -15.17
N GLU A 272 6.23 -11.59 -15.00
CA GLU A 272 7.38 -12.39 -14.57
C GLU A 272 7.25 -12.88 -13.13
N ILE A 273 6.59 -12.10 -12.26
CA ILE A 273 6.39 -12.42 -10.85
C ILE A 273 5.03 -13.10 -10.72
N LYS A 274 5.02 -14.44 -10.72
CA LYS A 274 3.81 -15.29 -10.80
C LYS A 274 3.03 -15.35 -9.47
N CYS A 275 2.59 -14.19 -9.01
CA CYS A 275 1.89 -13.96 -7.75
C CYS A 275 0.78 -12.93 -8.01
N HIS A 276 -0.22 -13.33 -8.81
CA HIS A 276 -1.29 -12.45 -9.31
C HIS A 276 -2.64 -12.80 -8.68
N GLN A 277 -3.28 -11.83 -8.04
CA GLN A 277 -4.69 -11.91 -7.67
C GLN A 277 -5.54 -11.98 -8.95
N ASP A 278 -6.53 -12.88 -8.95
CA ASP A 278 -7.46 -13.08 -10.06
C ASP A 278 -6.77 -13.45 -11.40
N HIS A 279 -5.50 -13.88 -11.37
CA HIS A 279 -4.66 -14.13 -12.54
C HIS A 279 -4.42 -12.88 -13.42
N ILE A 280 -4.50 -11.68 -12.84
CA ILE A 280 -4.33 -10.41 -13.55
C ILE A 280 -2.92 -9.86 -13.29
N PRO A 281 -1.96 -10.08 -14.21
CA PRO A 281 -0.68 -9.38 -14.14
C PRO A 281 -0.85 -7.90 -14.48
N TRP A 282 0.17 -7.10 -14.19
CA TRP A 282 0.24 -5.71 -14.63
C TRP A 282 0.02 -5.58 -16.14
N GLN A 283 -0.72 -4.54 -16.52
CA GLN A 283 -0.97 -4.15 -17.90
C GLN A 283 -0.77 -2.64 -18.06
N PRO A 284 -0.41 -2.15 -19.28
CA PRO A 284 -0.36 -0.73 -19.55
C PRO A 284 -1.66 -0.01 -19.15
N GLY A 285 -1.52 1.08 -18.40
CA GLY A 285 -2.65 1.85 -17.86
C GLY A 285 -2.93 1.60 -16.38
N PHE A 286 -2.40 0.52 -15.78
CA PHE A 286 -2.48 0.34 -14.33
C PHE A 286 -1.69 1.42 -13.59
N PHE A 287 -2.10 1.70 -12.35
CA PHE A 287 -1.56 2.80 -11.56
C PHE A 287 -0.06 2.64 -11.31
N VAL A 288 0.33 1.46 -10.82
CA VAL A 288 1.70 1.15 -10.42
C VAL A 288 2.08 -0.24 -10.88
N ILE A 289 3.39 -0.49 -10.93
CA ILE A 289 3.96 -1.83 -11.01
C ILE A 289 4.94 -2.02 -9.86
N HIS A 290 4.88 -3.17 -9.21
CA HIS A 290 5.69 -3.52 -8.04
C HIS A 290 6.49 -4.79 -8.32
N PHE A 291 7.81 -4.72 -8.10
CA PHE A 291 8.76 -5.80 -8.38
C PHE A 291 9.07 -6.68 -7.15
N ALA A 292 8.11 -6.77 -6.22
CA ALA A 292 8.22 -7.54 -4.99
C ALA A 292 8.67 -8.98 -5.24
N GLY A 293 9.77 -9.36 -4.60
CA GLY A 293 10.26 -10.74 -4.66
C GLY A 293 10.78 -11.16 -6.03
N ALA A 294 11.16 -10.23 -6.92
CA ALA A 294 11.70 -10.56 -8.25
C ALA A 294 12.81 -11.63 -8.22
N TRP A 295 13.62 -11.64 -7.15
CA TRP A 295 14.67 -12.64 -6.90
C TRP A 295 14.18 -14.09 -6.84
N ALA A 296 12.90 -14.32 -6.51
CA ALA A 296 12.32 -15.65 -6.44
C ALA A 296 11.78 -16.14 -7.80
N HIS A 297 11.73 -15.25 -8.80
CA HIS A 297 11.03 -15.50 -10.06
C HIS A 297 11.91 -15.31 -11.30
N VAL A 298 13.01 -14.56 -11.20
CA VAL A 298 13.91 -14.24 -12.30
C VAL A 298 15.33 -14.64 -11.93
N ASP A 299 15.91 -15.53 -12.73
CA ASP A 299 17.27 -16.07 -12.54
C ASP A 299 18.31 -15.18 -13.23
N GLU A 300 18.60 -14.05 -12.59
CA GLU A 300 19.59 -13.07 -13.04
C GLU A 300 20.33 -12.48 -11.82
N PRO A 301 21.55 -11.90 -11.98
CA PRO A 301 22.29 -11.31 -10.85
C PRO A 301 21.59 -10.11 -10.20
N ASP A 302 20.81 -9.37 -10.98
CA ASP A 302 20.04 -8.19 -10.55
C ASP A 302 18.58 -8.30 -11.05
N PRO A 303 17.76 -9.20 -10.46
CA PRO A 303 16.40 -9.49 -10.89
C PRO A 303 15.50 -8.24 -10.89
N THR A 304 15.52 -7.49 -9.78
CA THR A 304 14.70 -6.29 -9.61
C THR A 304 15.14 -5.21 -10.59
N GLY A 305 16.43 -4.92 -10.71
CA GLY A 305 16.91 -3.91 -11.64
C GLY A 305 16.70 -4.29 -13.10
N LEU A 306 16.79 -5.57 -13.46
CA LEU A 306 16.43 -6.06 -14.79
C LEU A 306 14.96 -5.72 -15.13
N LEU A 307 14.04 -6.09 -14.25
CA LEU A 307 12.62 -5.81 -14.46
C LEU A 307 12.35 -4.30 -14.46
N MET A 308 12.92 -3.55 -13.52
CA MET A 308 12.77 -2.08 -13.49
C MET A 308 13.26 -1.42 -14.78
N ARG A 309 14.39 -1.87 -15.36
CA ARG A 309 14.86 -1.40 -16.68
C ARG A 309 13.90 -1.79 -17.81
N LYS A 310 13.35 -3.01 -17.77
CA LYS A 310 12.37 -3.49 -18.76
C LYS A 310 11.10 -2.63 -18.77
N TYR A 311 10.59 -2.24 -17.60
CA TYR A 311 9.36 -1.46 -17.46
C TYR A 311 9.57 0.06 -17.37
N ALA A 312 10.82 0.54 -17.40
CA ALA A 312 11.15 1.96 -17.39
C ALA A 312 10.41 2.81 -18.45
N PRO A 313 10.13 2.33 -19.69
CA PRO A 313 9.34 3.10 -20.66
C PRO A 313 7.91 3.45 -20.21
N TYR A 314 7.38 2.77 -19.19
CA TYR A 314 6.07 3.05 -18.60
C TYR A 314 6.14 3.93 -17.36
N ALA A 315 7.34 4.24 -16.84
CA ALA A 315 7.50 5.11 -15.70
C ALA A 315 7.17 6.57 -16.09
N VAL A 316 6.22 7.16 -15.40
CA VAL A 316 5.68 8.52 -15.67
C VAL A 316 5.85 9.47 -14.49
#